data_AF-A0A2W4MTV3-F1
#
_entry.id   AF-A0A2W4MTV3-F1
#
_cell.length_a   1.000
_cell.length_b   1.000
_cell.length_c   1.000
_cell.angle_alpha   90.00
_cell.angle_beta   90.00
_cell.angle_gamma   90.00
#
_symmetry.space_group_name_H-M   'P 1'
#
loop_
_entity.id
_entity.type
_entity.pdbx_description
1 polymer ?
#
loop_
_entity_poly.entity_id
_entity_poly.type
_entity_poly.pdbx_seq_one_letter_code
_entity_poly.pdbx_strand_id
1 'polypeptide(L)'
;MVSVGLRAGVDEKSAFDVPYRTCIAQGCVATFEMSNQLIAQLGKAEKFSFVTRTAQEQPLTVEFSLRGFAKAHEILVQETGK
;
A
#
# COMPACT_ATOMS: atom_id res chain seq x y z
N MET A 1 7.90 -11.82 -18.48
CA MET A 1 6.85 -12.34 -17.58
C MET A 1 6.48 -11.21 -16.64
N VAL A 2 5.26 -10.67 -16.73
CA VAL A 2 4.83 -9.57 -15.84
C VAL A 2 4.62 -10.19 -14.46
N SER A 3 5.32 -9.66 -13.46
CA SER A 3 5.25 -10.09 -12.07
C SER A 3 3.81 -10.00 -11.55
N VAL A 4 3.41 -10.99 -10.74
CA VAL A 4 2.05 -11.17 -10.20
C VAL A 4 1.76 -10.14 -9.10
N GLY A 5 1.77 -8.85 -9.44
CA GLY A 5 1.35 -7.73 -8.59
C GLY A 5 1.84 -7.76 -7.13
N LEU A 6 1.05 -7.12 -6.27
CA LEU A 6 1.15 -7.10 -4.82
C LEU A 6 -0.21 -7.49 -4.25
N ARG A 7 -0.23 -8.16 -3.10
CA ARG A 7 -1.44 -8.24 -2.27
C ARG A 7 -1.28 -7.31 -1.08
N ALA A 8 -2.00 -6.18 -1.13
CA ALA A 8 -2.00 -5.16 -0.08
C ALA A 8 -2.89 -5.58 1.09
N GLY A 9 -2.55 -5.17 2.31
CA GLY A 9 -3.23 -5.51 3.55
C GLY A 9 -3.31 -4.34 4.54
N VAL A 10 -4.44 -4.20 5.23
CA VAL A 10 -4.63 -3.27 6.37
C VAL A 10 -4.94 -4.08 7.62
N ASP A 11 -4.07 -4.01 8.64
CA ASP A 11 -4.13 -4.79 9.88
C ASP A 11 -4.46 -6.29 9.67
N GLU A 12 -3.99 -6.88 8.57
CA GLU A 12 -4.26 -8.29 8.17
C GLU A 12 -5.75 -8.65 7.97
N LYS A 13 -6.68 -7.68 8.09
CA LYS A 13 -8.14 -7.91 8.03
C LYS A 13 -8.73 -7.63 6.66
N SER A 14 -8.18 -6.65 5.95
CA SER A 14 -8.64 -6.26 4.61
C SER A 14 -7.48 -6.45 3.64
N ALA A 15 -7.67 -7.23 2.57
CA ALA A 15 -6.63 -7.43 1.57
C ALA A 15 -7.16 -7.37 0.14
N PHE A 16 -6.40 -6.73 -0.73
CA PHE A 16 -6.74 -6.50 -2.13
C PHE A 16 -5.53 -6.65 -3.04
N ASP A 17 -5.76 -7.08 -4.27
CA ASP A 17 -4.68 -7.29 -5.24
C ASP A 17 -4.41 -6.00 -6.02
N VAL A 18 -3.13 -5.65 -6.15
CA VAL A 18 -2.64 -4.46 -6.83
C VAL A 18 -1.67 -4.90 -7.92
N PRO A 19 -2.07 -4.92 -9.20
CA PRO A 19 -1.17 -5.30 -10.27
C PRO A 19 -0.04 -4.29 -10.43
N TYR A 20 1.15 -4.76 -10.83
CA TYR A 20 2.21 -3.86 -11.26
C TYR A 20 1.83 -3.21 -12.59
N ARG A 21 1.98 -1.89 -12.66
CA ARG A 21 1.76 -1.12 -13.88
C ARG A 21 2.97 -1.13 -14.79
N THR A 22 4.17 -1.08 -14.22
CA THR A 22 5.46 -1.10 -14.94
C THR A 22 6.59 -1.44 -13.98
N CYS A 23 7.78 -1.73 -14.51
CA CYS A 23 9.01 -1.82 -13.73
C CYS A 23 10.08 -0.90 -14.30
N ILE A 24 10.74 -0.17 -13.42
CA ILE A 24 11.84 0.77 -13.69
C ILE A 24 13.08 0.31 -12.94
N ALA A 25 14.23 0.98 -13.15
CA ALA A 25 15.50 0.59 -12.54
C ALA A 25 15.45 0.54 -11.00
N GLN A 26 14.59 1.34 -10.37
CA GLN A 26 14.44 1.40 -8.91
C GLN A 26 13.45 0.36 -8.35
N GLY A 27 12.70 -0.34 -9.21
CA GLY A 27 11.71 -1.33 -8.79
C GLY A 27 10.44 -1.32 -9.64
N CYS A 28 9.45 -2.11 -9.22
CA CYS A 28 8.15 -2.16 -9.88
C CYS A 28 7.16 -1.19 -9.25
N VAL A 29 6.39 -0.50 -10.10
CA VAL A 29 5.41 0.50 -9.69
C VAL A 29 4.04 -0.15 -9.71
N ALA A 30 3.36 -0.10 -8.57
CA ALA A 30 1.97 -0.50 -8.40
C ALA A 30 1.15 0.73 -8.00
N THR A 31 -0.04 0.88 -8.57
CA THR A 31 -0.93 2.02 -8.28
C THR A 31 -2.30 1.49 -7.93
N PHE A 32 -2.89 2.05 -6.87
CA PHE A 32 -4.26 1.77 -6.45
C PHE A 32 -4.94 3.07 -6.04
N GLU A 33 -6.26 3.07 -6.07
CA GLU A 33 -7.05 4.22 -5.68
C GLU A 33 -7.09 4.35 -4.15
N MET A 34 -6.72 5.53 -3.65
CA MET A 34 -6.88 5.89 -2.23
C MET A 34 -8.29 6.43 -2.01
N SER A 35 -9.27 5.54 -1.94
CA SER A 35 -10.66 5.93 -1.65
C SER A 35 -10.80 6.49 -0.24
N ASN A 36 -11.83 7.31 0.01
CA ASN A 36 -12.13 7.83 1.35
C ASN A 36 -12.29 6.72 2.39
N GLN A 37 -12.85 5.57 1.99
CA GLN A 37 -12.98 4.39 2.85
C GLN A 37 -11.61 3.82 3.22
N LEU A 38 -10.71 3.65 2.25
CA LEU A 38 -9.37 3.13 2.51
C LEU A 38 -8.56 4.10 3.38
N ILE A 39 -8.61 5.41 3.10
CA ILE A 39 -7.99 6.44 3.93
C ILE A 39 -8.49 6.35 5.37
N ALA A 40 -9.81 6.21 5.57
CA ALA A 40 -10.40 6.08 6.90
C ALA A 40 -9.98 4.79 7.62
N GLN A 41 -9.76 3.69 6.88
CA GLN A 41 -9.21 2.44 7.43
C GLN A 41 -7.74 2.62 7.84
N LEU A 42 -6.92 3.18 6.97
CA LEU A 42 -5.50 3.44 7.23
C LEU A 42 -5.29 4.39 8.42
N GLY A 43 -6.15 5.39 8.57
CA GLY A 43 -6.12 6.33 9.70
C GLY A 43 -6.39 5.70 11.07
N LYS A 44 -6.95 4.48 11.11
CA LYS A 44 -7.25 3.74 12.35
C LYS A 44 -6.37 2.51 12.54
N ALA A 45 -5.66 2.11 11.50
CA ALA A 45 -4.85 0.91 11.49
C ALA A 45 -3.47 1.15 12.08
N GLU A 46 -2.83 0.09 12.58
CA GLU A 46 -1.47 0.15 13.08
C GLU A 46 -0.46 -0.16 11.98
N LYS A 47 -0.86 -1.01 11.02
CA LYS A 47 0.03 -1.57 10.02
C LYS A 47 -0.61 -1.60 8.63
N PHE A 48 0.24 -1.38 7.64
CA PHE A 48 -0.05 -1.68 6.25
C PHE A 48 0.96 -2.70 5.75
N SER A 49 0.52 -3.71 5.02
CA SER A 49 1.40 -4.75 4.49
C SER A 49 1.23 -4.94 2.99
N PHE A 50 2.28 -5.41 2.34
CA PHE A 50 2.18 -5.98 1.00
C PHE A 50 2.81 -7.36 1.00
N VAL A 51 2.15 -8.32 0.35
CA VAL A 51 2.73 -9.62 0.00
C VAL A 51 3.07 -9.59 -1.48
N THR A 52 4.33 -9.87 -1.79
CA THR A 52 4.84 -10.01 -3.16
C THR A 52 5.60 -11.34 -3.30
N ARG A 53 6.20 -11.58 -4.47
CA ARG A 53 7.12 -12.71 -4.68
C ARG A 53 8.51 -12.22 -4.99
N THR A 54 9.53 -12.89 -4.46
CA THR A 54 10.93 -12.68 -4.84
C THR A 54 11.20 -13.23 -6.25
N ALA A 55 12.40 -13.00 -6.77
CA ALA A 55 12.84 -13.58 -8.04
C ALA A 55 12.84 -15.13 -8.03
N GLN A 56 12.92 -15.76 -6.85
CA GLN A 56 12.84 -17.21 -6.66
C GLN A 56 11.39 -17.67 -6.38
N GLU A 57 10.40 -16.83 -6.67
CA GLU A 57 8.96 -17.06 -6.47
C GLU A 57 8.50 -17.27 -5.02
N GLN A 58 9.38 -16.98 -4.05
CA GLN A 58 9.07 -17.09 -2.63
C GLN A 58 8.22 -15.90 -2.16
N PRO A 59 7.21 -16.12 -1.30
CA PRO A 59 6.43 -15.02 -0.74
C PRO A 59 7.33 -14.11 0.11
N LEU A 60 7.23 -12.81 -0.13
CA LEU A 60 7.88 -11.76 0.65
C LEU A 60 6.81 -10.85 1.21
N THR A 61 6.74 -10.75 2.54
CA THR A 61 5.88 -9.80 3.25
C THR A 61 6.69 -8.57 3.61
N VAL A 62 6.20 -7.40 3.24
CA VAL A 62 6.74 -6.10 3.64
C VAL A 62 5.70 -5.40 4.50
N GLU A 63 6.08 -5.01 5.71
CA GLU A 63 5.19 -4.31 6.66
C GLU A 63 5.65 -2.88 6.91
N PHE A 64 4.68 -1.97 6.96
CA PHE A 64 4.85 -0.56 7.23
C PHE A 64 4.04 -0.18 8.46
N SER A 65 4.66 0.55 9.37
CA SER A 65 3.94 1.20 10.48
C SER A 65 3.10 2.35 9.95
N LEU A 66 1.83 2.41 10.37
CA LEU A 66 0.93 3.53 10.10
C LEU A 66 0.93 4.57 11.23
N ARG A 67 1.87 4.48 12.17
CA ARG A 67 2.01 5.50 13.21
C ARG A 67 2.21 6.88 12.59
N GLY A 68 1.31 7.80 12.91
CA GLY A 68 1.32 9.18 12.40
C GLY A 68 0.63 9.37 11.05
N PHE A 69 0.14 8.30 10.39
CA PHE A 69 -0.56 8.39 9.11
C PHE A 69 -1.76 9.34 9.16
N ALA A 70 -2.65 9.17 10.16
CA ALA A 70 -3.83 10.02 10.32
C ALA A 70 -3.45 11.50 10.42
N LYS A 71 -2.42 11.81 11.21
CA LYS A 71 -1.97 13.19 11.41
C LYS A 71 -1.36 13.78 10.14
N ALA A 72 -0.55 13.00 9.43
CA ALA A 72 0.04 13.42 8.15
C ALA A 72 -1.05 13.67 7.09
N HIS A 73 -2.09 12.83 7.05
CA HIS A 73 -3.20 13.01 6.13
C HIS A 73 -3.99 14.30 6.41
N GLU A 74 -4.27 14.61 7.69
CA GLU A 74 -4.91 15.89 8.07
C GLU A 74 -4.12 17.09 7.55
N ILE A 75 -2.79 17.08 7.72
CA ILE A 75 -1.90 18.15 7.25
C ILE A 75 -1.96 18.26 5.73
N LEU A 76 -1.88 17.12 5.02
CA LEU A 76 -1.97 17.10 3.56
C LEU A 76 -3.28 17.70 3.04
N VAL A 77 -4.42 17.41 3.69
CA VAL A 77 -5.72 17.98 3.33
C VAL A 77 -5.72 19.51 3.54
N GLN A 78 -5.15 19.98 4.65
CA GLN A 78 -5.04 21.43 4.94
C GLN A 78 -4.16 22.16 3.92
N GLU A 79 -3.05 21.56 3.51
CA GLU A 79 -2.11 22.15 2.54
C GLU A 79 -2.63 22.14 1.11
N THR A 80 -3.44 21.14 0.75
CA THR A 80 -3.90 20.95 -0.64
C THR A 80 -5.28 21.58 -0.93
N GLY A 81 -5.97 22.09 0.10
CA GLY A 81 -7.22 22.86 -0.06
C GLY A 81 -8.35 22.11 -0.77
N LYS A 82 -8.31 20.78 -0.77
CA LYS A 82 -9.35 19.90 -1.33
C LYS A 82 -10.24 19.34 -0.24
#